data_AF-A0A533MM18-F1
#
_entry.id   AF-A0A533MM18-F1
#
_cell.length_a   1.000
_cell.length_b   1.000
_cell.length_c   1.000
_cell.angle_alpha   90.00
_cell.angle_beta   90.00
_cell.angle_gamma   90.00
#
_symmetry.space_group_name_H-M   'P 1'
#
loop_
_entity.id
_entity.type
_entity.pdbx_description
1 polymer ?
#
loop_
_entity_poly.entity_id
_entity_poly.type
_entity_poly.pdbx_seq_one_letter_code
_entity_poly.pdbx_strand_id
1 'polypeptide(L)'
;MSSYSDAVAESISVDKEIREFINNHDRDFRICTTCRGPVLVPIDTIPSKPDDIKIRIGDNILFMSLFQAEYTRRIHKSLLTEYTDYNAVCGIETG
;
A
#
# COMPACT_ATOMS: atom_id res chain seq x y z
N MET A 1 19.52 -8.87 2.63
CA MET A 1 18.08 -8.73 2.36
C MET A 1 17.65 -7.28 2.16
N SER A 2 17.99 -6.33 3.06
CA SER A 2 17.61 -4.90 2.90
C SER A 2 17.90 -4.34 1.50
N SER A 3 19.12 -4.48 0.99
CA SER A 3 19.50 -3.95 -0.34
C SER A 3 18.63 -4.49 -1.49
N TYR A 4 18.04 -5.68 -1.38
CA TYR A 4 17.15 -6.22 -2.42
C TYR A 4 15.75 -5.59 -2.34
N SER A 5 15.16 -5.54 -1.14
CA SER A 5 13.86 -4.88 -0.95
C SER A 5 13.92 -3.40 -1.32
N ASP A 6 15.05 -2.74 -1.04
CA ASP A 6 15.28 -1.33 -1.36
C ASP A 6 15.35 -1.15 -2.89
N ALA A 7 16.10 -2.00 -3.60
CA ALA A 7 16.17 -1.98 -5.06
C ALA A 7 14.81 -2.26 -5.74
N VAL A 8 14.01 -3.18 -5.18
CA VAL A 8 12.65 -3.45 -5.66
C VAL A 8 11.77 -2.21 -5.43
N ALA A 9 11.82 -1.59 -4.25
CA ALA A 9 11.06 -0.39 -3.94
C ALA A 9 11.41 0.78 -4.87
N GLU A 10 12.69 0.99 -5.16
CA GLU A 10 13.17 2.02 -6.10
C GLU A 10 12.71 1.77 -7.54
N SER A 11 12.46 0.52 -7.92
CA SER A 11 11.99 0.16 -9.26
C SER A 11 10.50 0.41 -9.49
N ILE A 12 9.74 0.72 -8.43
CA ILE A 12 8.29 0.92 -8.48
C ILE A 12 7.97 2.41 -8.61
N SER A 13 7.25 2.75 -9.67
CA SER A 13 6.69 4.09 -9.83
C SER A 13 5.40 4.26 -9.04
N VAL A 14 5.24 5.37 -8.32
CA VAL A 14 4.01 5.72 -7.59
C VAL A 14 3.45 7.00 -8.17
N ASP A 15 2.21 6.93 -8.64
CA ASP A 15 1.53 8.07 -9.25
C ASP A 15 1.27 9.20 -8.27
N LYS A 16 1.22 10.41 -8.81
CA LYS A 16 1.01 11.64 -8.05
C LYS A 16 -0.25 11.58 -7.18
N GLU A 17 -1.35 11.07 -7.70
CA GLU A 17 -2.62 10.98 -6.96
C GLU A 17 -2.49 10.11 -5.69
N ILE A 18 -1.71 9.02 -5.76
CA ILE A 18 -1.46 8.15 -4.60
C ILE A 18 -0.54 8.84 -3.60
N ARG A 19 0.47 9.57 -4.09
CA ARG A 19 1.38 10.35 -3.24
C ARG A 19 0.64 11.45 -2.49
N GLU A 20 -0.19 12.20 -3.18
CA GLU A 20 -1.03 13.25 -2.59
C GLU A 20 -2.02 12.67 -1.59
N PHE A 21 -2.64 11.53 -1.95
CA PHE A 21 -3.53 10.82 -1.04
C PHE A 21 -2.83 10.49 0.29
N ILE A 22 -1.67 9.83 0.25
CA ILE A 22 -0.92 9.43 1.46
C ILE A 22 -0.47 10.66 2.26
N ASN A 23 0.11 11.66 1.59
CA ASN A 23 0.58 12.89 2.24
C ASN A 23 -0.55 13.66 2.92
N ASN A 24 -1.74 13.73 2.33
CA ASN A 24 -2.88 14.44 2.90
C ASN A 24 -3.47 13.76 4.14
N HIS A 25 -3.25 12.45 4.30
CA HIS A 25 -3.73 11.69 5.46
C HIS A 25 -2.70 11.65 6.60
N ASP A 26 -1.48 12.13 6.36
CA ASP A 26 -0.37 12.16 7.33
C ASP A 26 -0.21 10.82 8.07
N ARG A 27 -0.24 9.74 7.30
CA ARG A 27 -0.22 8.37 7.82
C ARG A 27 0.44 7.40 6.84
N ASP A 28 1.05 6.37 7.41
CA ASP A 28 1.53 5.19 6.70
C ASP A 28 0.40 4.25 6.25
N PHE A 29 0.58 3.65 5.08
CA PHE A 29 -0.38 2.72 4.48
C PHE A 29 0.28 1.44 4.02
N ARG A 30 -0.51 0.38 3.91
CA ARG A 30 -0.13 -0.89 3.32
C ARG A 30 -1.02 -1.22 2.13
N ILE A 31 -0.42 -1.64 1.03
CA ILE A 31 -1.14 -2.25 -0.09
C ILE A 31 -1.49 -3.68 0.28
N CYS A 32 -2.78 -3.95 0.36
CA CYS A 32 -3.36 -5.26 0.53
C CYS A 32 -4.09 -5.67 -0.75
N THR A 33 -4.34 -6.96 -0.94
CA THR A 33 -5.11 -7.46 -2.09
C THR A 33 -6.36 -8.14 -1.60
N THR A 34 -7.47 -7.82 -2.25
CA THR A 34 -8.80 -8.36 -1.98
C THR A 34 -9.29 -9.09 -3.22
N CYS A 35 -10.42 -9.80 -3.11
CA CYS A 35 -11.08 -10.39 -4.28
C CYS A 35 -11.53 -9.36 -5.32
N ARG A 36 -11.59 -8.07 -4.97
CA ARG A 36 -12.00 -6.96 -5.84
C ARG A 36 -10.81 -6.15 -6.37
N GLY A 37 -9.59 -6.52 -6.01
CA GLY A 37 -8.37 -5.83 -6.40
C GLY A 37 -7.58 -5.25 -5.21
N PRO A 38 -6.48 -4.53 -5.50
CA PRO A 38 -5.66 -3.90 -4.47
C PRO A 38 -6.38 -2.76 -3.74
N VAL A 39 -6.02 -2.58 -2.47
CA VAL A 39 -6.57 -1.54 -1.58
C VAL A 39 -5.45 -0.96 -0.73
N LEU A 40 -5.55 0.32 -0.38
CA LEU A 40 -4.71 0.96 0.65
C LEU A 40 -5.38 0.80 1.99
N VAL A 41 -4.67 0.22 2.95
CA VAL A 41 -5.14 0.05 4.33
C VAL A 41 -4.17 0.77 5.27
N PRO A 42 -4.67 1.61 6.19
CA PRO A 42 -3.83 2.20 7.24
C PRO A 42 -3.06 1.14 8.03
N ILE A 43 -1.79 1.41 8.39
CA ILE A 43 -0.97 0.41 9.10
C ILE A 43 -1.45 0.13 10.54
N ASP A 44 -2.21 1.04 11.14
CA ASP A 44 -2.86 0.86 12.44
C ASP A 44 -4.06 -0.11 12.36
N THR A 45 -4.64 -0.29 11.18
CA THR A 45 -5.66 -1.32 10.91
C THR A 45 -5.01 -2.66 10.54
N ILE A 46 -4.04 -2.66 9.63
CA ILE A 46 -3.27 -3.85 9.24
C ILE A 46 -1.77 -3.53 9.30
N PRO A 47 -1.05 -4.06 10.30
CA PRO A 47 0.38 -3.82 10.43
C PRO A 47 1.19 -4.30 9.21
N SER A 48 2.32 -3.62 8.96
CA SER A 48 3.33 -4.08 8.02
C SER A 48 3.90 -5.43 8.44
N LYS A 49 4.30 -6.24 7.47
CA LYS A 49 5.04 -7.49 7.72
C LYS A 49 6.54 -7.30 7.52
N PRO A 50 7.39 -8.17 8.10
CA PRO A 50 8.84 -8.10 7.94
C PRO A 50 9.33 -8.23 6.50
N ASP A 51 8.55 -8.89 5.64
CA ASP A 51 8.81 -9.10 4.22
C ASP A 51 8.19 -8.02 3.32
N ASP A 52 7.58 -6.97 3.89
CA ASP A 52 7.09 -5.85 3.10
C ASP A 52 8.26 -4.93 2.69
N ILE A 53 8.25 -4.49 1.43
CA ILE A 53 9.07 -3.37 0.96
C ILE A 53 8.55 -2.05 1.52
N LYS A 54 9.44 -1.06 1.62
CA LYS A 54 9.12 0.28 2.13
C LYS A 54 9.32 1.31 1.02
N ILE A 55 8.24 1.90 0.53
CA ILE A 55 8.29 2.96 -0.46
C ILE A 55 8.07 4.29 0.25
N ARG A 56 9.06 5.19 0.23
CA ARG A 56 8.96 6.50 0.89
C ARG A 56 8.07 7.46 0.10
N ILE A 57 7.10 8.06 0.77
CA ILE A 57 6.15 9.03 0.23
C ILE A 57 6.14 10.25 1.15
N GLY A 58 6.98 11.25 0.84
CA GLY A 58 7.20 12.37 1.74
C GLY A 58 7.80 11.91 3.07
N ASP A 59 7.06 12.15 4.15
CA ASP A 59 7.39 11.71 5.51
C ASP A 59 6.74 10.38 5.89
N ASN A 60 5.84 9.87 5.06
CA ASN A 60 5.13 8.61 5.26
C ASN A 60 5.76 7.46 4.47
N ILE A 61 5.38 6.23 4.84
CA ILE A 61 5.81 4.98 4.22
C ILE A 61 4.60 4.24 3.66
N LEU A 62 4.73 3.82 2.41
CA LEU A 62 3.84 2.87 1.77
C LEU A 62 4.47 1.47 1.79
N PHE A 63 3.82 0.54 2.48
CA PHE A 63 4.23 -0.85 2.59
C PHE A 63 3.57 -1.71 1.52
N MET A 64 4.30 -2.69 0.97
CA MET A 64 3.77 -3.70 0.05
C MET A 64 4.55 -4.99 0.24
N SER A 65 3.88 -6.16 0.18
CA SER A 65 4.59 -7.44 0.24
C SER A 65 5.66 -7.53 -0.86
N LEU A 66 6.89 -7.93 -0.53
CA LEU A 66 7.98 -8.11 -1.51
C LEU A 66 7.56 -9.02 -2.67
N PHE A 67 6.82 -10.09 -2.38
CA PHE A 67 6.30 -11.01 -3.40
C PHE A 67 5.38 -10.33 -4.42
N GLN A 68 4.59 -9.34 -4.00
CA GLN A 68 3.74 -8.57 -4.90
C GLN A 68 4.53 -7.50 -5.64
N ALA A 69 5.50 -6.89 -4.94
CA ALA A 69 6.35 -5.84 -5.44
C ALA A 69 7.21 -6.30 -6.63
N GLU A 70 7.70 -7.55 -6.62
CA GLU A 70 8.48 -8.13 -7.73
C GLU A 70 7.74 -8.12 -9.08
N TYR A 71 6.40 -8.16 -9.06
CA TYR A 71 5.57 -8.14 -10.26
C TYR A 71 4.90 -6.77 -10.51
N THR A 72 5.15 -5.79 -9.63
CA THR A 72 4.54 -4.47 -9.71
C THR A 72 5.55 -3.48 -10.29
N ARG A 73 5.14 -2.72 -11.33
CA ARG A 73 5.97 -1.66 -11.93
C ARG A 73 5.46 -0.25 -11.61
N ARG A 74 4.16 -0.13 -11.37
CA ARG A 74 3.48 1.14 -11.17
C ARG A 74 2.29 0.98 -10.24
N ILE A 75 2.18 1.88 -9.27
CA ILE A 75 1.03 2.01 -8.37
C ILE A 75 0.27 3.26 -8.81
N HIS A 76 -0.93 3.06 -9.37
CA HIS A 76 -1.79 4.12 -9.90
C HIS A 76 -3.21 4.01 -9.36
N LYS A 77 -4.00 5.09 -9.43
CA LYS A 77 -5.31 5.16 -8.77
C LYS A 77 -6.32 4.09 -9.22
N SER A 78 -6.35 3.70 -10.49
CA SER A 78 -7.23 2.60 -10.94
C SER A 78 -6.81 1.21 -10.46
N LEU A 79 -5.64 1.10 -9.81
CA LEU A 79 -5.24 -0.10 -9.07
C LEU A 79 -5.94 -0.18 -7.70
N LEU A 80 -6.50 0.93 -7.21
CA LEU A 80 -7.25 0.99 -5.96
C LEU A 80 -8.73 0.89 -6.26
N THR A 81 -9.36 -0.20 -5.81
CA THR A 81 -10.79 -0.40 -6.02
C THR A 81 -11.62 0.47 -5.07
N GLU A 82 -11.16 0.63 -3.83
CA GLU A 82 -11.80 1.42 -2.78
C GLU A 82 -10.74 2.03 -1.84
N TYR A 83 -11.02 3.21 -1.31
CA TYR A 83 -10.35 3.75 -0.13
C TYR A 83 -11.35 3.68 1.03
N THR A 84 -11.16 2.76 1.96
CA THR A 84 -12.14 2.55 3.03
C THR A 84 -11.53 1.83 4.24
N ASP A 85 -12.12 2.04 5.41
CA ASP A 85 -11.86 1.25 6.61
C ASP A 85 -12.12 -0.24 6.31
N TYR A 86 -11.29 -1.13 6.85
CA TYR A 86 -11.31 -2.57 6.55
C TYR A 86 -12.72 -3.21 6.62
N ASN A 87 -13.60 -2.66 7.47
CA ASN A 87 -14.98 -3.11 7.64
C ASN A 87 -15.82 -3.05 6.34
N ALA A 88 -15.58 -2.07 5.46
CA ALA A 88 -16.32 -1.99 4.20
C ALA A 88 -15.78 -2.93 3.11
N VAL A 89 -14.48 -3.29 3.17
CA VAL A 89 -13.83 -4.15 2.16
C VAL A 89 -14.22 -5.61 2.27
N CYS A 90 -14.38 -6.12 3.50
CA CYS A 90 -14.68 -7.52 3.77
C CYS A 90 -16.16 -7.81 4.07
N GLY A 91 -17.04 -6.79 4.05
CA GLY A 91 -18.44 -6.96 4.39
C GLY A 91 -18.67 -7.36 5.86
N ILE A 92 -17.85 -6.86 6.78
CA ILE A 92 -18.10 -7.05 8.20
C ILE A 92 -19.05 -5.94 8.62
N GLU A 93 -20.35 -6.25 8.66
CA GLU A 93 -21.33 -5.43 9.37
C GLU A 93 -20.87 -5.34 10.83
N THR A 94 -20.45 -4.16 11.27
CA THR A 94 -20.30 -3.88 12.70
C THR A 94 -21.69 -3.88 13.31
N GLY A 95 -22.08 -5.02 13.88
CA GLY A 95 -23.17 -5.14 14.85
C GLY A 95 -22.74 -4.70 16.24
#